data_AF-A0A0N4W9W7-F1
#
_entry.id   AF-A0A0N4W9W7-F1
#
_cell.length_a   1.000
_cell.length_b   1.000
_cell.length_c   1.000
_cell.angle_alpha   90.00
_cell.angle_beta   90.00
_cell.angle_gamma   90.00
#
_symmetry.space_group_name_H-M   'P 1'
#
loop_
_entity.id
_entity.type
_entity.pdbx_description
1 polymer ?
#
loop_
_entity_poly.entity_id
_entity_poly.type
_entity_poly.pdbx_seq_one_letter_code
_entity_poly.pdbx_strand_id
1 'polypeptide(L)'
;MKRRNTQVLCLQETRWKGAEAREIGEGVKLYYNRVDNKRNVVAVAVAESLKDTVSAVSRISSRIMAVGMDTKEEYCSITSVYVPQAGCSEREEDKFYVSLDDAIRSVSGTNSHGGDLNRH
;
A
#
# COMPACT_ATOMS: atom_id res chain seq x y z
N MET A 1 9.65 9.46 -9.28
CA MET A 1 8.75 10.43 -8.64
C MET A 1 8.94 11.84 -9.18
N LYS A 2 10.18 12.37 -9.23
CA LYS A 2 10.52 13.69 -9.82
C LYS A 2 9.97 13.97 -11.23
N ARG A 3 10.12 13.03 -12.18
CA ARG A 3 9.67 13.23 -13.59
C ARG A 3 8.17 13.50 -13.76
N ARG A 4 7.33 13.02 -12.84
CA ARG A 4 5.86 13.16 -12.91
C ARG A 4 5.30 14.00 -11.75
N ASN A 5 6.18 14.68 -11.00
CA ASN A 5 5.84 15.43 -9.78
C ASN A 5 4.92 14.64 -8.82
N THR A 6 5.17 13.34 -8.67
CA THR A 6 4.32 12.44 -7.87
C THR A 6 4.84 12.36 -6.44
N GLN A 7 3.98 12.60 -5.46
CA GLN A 7 4.38 12.62 -4.04
C GLN A 7 4.19 11.27 -3.34
N VAL A 8 3.25 10.43 -3.80
CA VAL A 8 3.06 9.07 -3.27
C VAL A 8 2.88 8.09 -4.44
N LEU A 9 3.52 6.93 -4.34
CA LEU A 9 3.46 5.89 -5.36
C LEU A 9 3.12 4.54 -4.73
N CYS A 10 2.04 3.91 -5.20
CA CYS A 10 1.75 2.51 -4.92
C CYS A 10 2.57 1.63 -5.87
N LEU A 11 3.30 0.67 -5.31
CA LEU A 11 4.16 -0.28 -6.00
C LEU A 11 3.68 -1.69 -5.73
N GLN A 12 3.78 -2.55 -6.74
CA GLN A 12 3.38 -3.95 -6.66
C GLN A 12 4.51 -4.85 -7.17
N GLU A 13 4.42 -6.15 -6.87
CA GLU A 13 5.39 -7.18 -7.26
C GLU A 13 6.84 -6.86 -6.86
N THR A 14 7.00 -6.19 -5.72
CA THR A 14 8.34 -5.82 -5.27
C THR A 14 9.11 -7.01 -4.70
N ARG A 15 10.44 -7.01 -4.83
CA ARG A 15 11.30 -8.13 -4.38
C ARG A 15 11.85 -7.95 -2.95
N TRP A 16 11.43 -6.90 -2.25
CA TRP A 16 11.88 -6.59 -0.88
C TRP A 16 11.43 -7.67 0.11
N LYS A 17 12.22 -7.91 1.16
CA LYS A 17 11.95 -8.92 2.19
C LYS A 17 11.67 -8.25 3.52
N GLY A 18 10.64 -8.74 4.23
CA GLY A 18 10.24 -8.23 5.54
C GLY A 18 9.07 -7.25 5.49
N ALA A 19 8.74 -6.71 6.66
CA ALA A 19 7.65 -5.77 6.89
C ALA A 19 8.21 -4.49 7.51
N GLU A 20 8.87 -3.67 6.69
CA GLU A 20 9.71 -2.57 7.19
C GLU A 20 9.44 -1.27 6.43
N ALA A 21 10.17 -0.22 6.83
CA ALA A 21 10.26 1.04 6.12
C ALA A 21 11.74 1.34 5.84
N ARG A 22 12.07 1.76 4.62
CA ARG A 22 13.46 2.03 4.21
C ARG A 22 13.55 3.29 3.35
N GLU A 23 14.59 4.09 3.57
CA GLU A 23 14.93 5.16 2.63
C GLU A 23 15.63 4.58 1.40
N ILE A 24 15.10 4.89 0.22
CA ILE A 24 15.59 4.36 -1.07
C ILE A 24 16.35 5.42 -1.89
N GLY A 25 16.64 6.58 -1.28
CA GLY A 25 17.34 7.71 -1.88
C GLY A 25 16.44 8.90 -2.16
N GLU A 26 17.05 10.07 -2.37
CA GLU A 26 16.35 11.34 -2.65
C GLU A 26 15.26 11.70 -1.63
N GLY A 27 15.47 11.33 -0.36
CA GLY A 27 14.53 11.54 0.73
C GLY A 27 13.22 10.73 0.64
N VAL A 28 13.12 9.79 -0.31
CA VAL A 28 11.95 8.92 -0.47
C VAL A 28 11.98 7.79 0.55
N LYS A 29 10.88 7.64 1.29
CA LYS A 29 10.66 6.56 2.26
C LYS A 29 9.72 5.52 1.68
N LEU A 30 10.18 4.28 1.59
CA LEU A 30 9.43 3.14 1.08
C LEU A 30 8.91 2.29 2.23
N TYR A 31 7.61 2.05 2.26
CA TYR A 31 6.95 1.11 3.16
C TYR A 31 6.60 -0.15 2.38
N TYR A 32 6.98 -1.32 2.88
CA TYR A 32 6.70 -2.59 2.20
C TYR A 32 6.27 -3.68 3.18
N ASN A 33 5.55 -4.68 2.67
CA ASN A 33 5.08 -5.81 3.45
C ASN A 33 5.22 -7.11 2.67
N ARG A 34 6.16 -7.94 3.10
CA ARG A 34 6.31 -9.31 2.62
C ARG A 34 6.15 -10.27 3.78
N VAL A 35 5.01 -10.96 3.79
CA VAL A 35 4.64 -11.94 4.82
C VAL A 35 5.25 -13.32 4.53
N ASP A 36 5.61 -13.59 3.27
CA ASP A 36 6.01 -14.93 2.81
C ASP A 36 6.94 -14.89 1.57
N ASN A 37 7.50 -16.05 1.20
CA ASN A 37 8.34 -16.18 0.00
C ASN A 37 7.58 -15.91 -1.32
N LYS A 38 6.25 -15.70 -1.25
CA LYS A 38 5.41 -15.34 -2.39
C LYS A 38 5.89 -14.05 -3.06
N ARG A 39 5.66 -13.97 -4.37
CA ARG A 39 6.05 -12.85 -5.25
C ARG A 39 5.12 -11.63 -5.15
N ASN A 40 3.99 -11.78 -4.48
CA ASN A 40 2.96 -10.74 -4.41
C ASN A 40 3.27 -9.83 -3.23
N VAL A 41 3.82 -8.66 -3.49
CA VAL A 41 4.20 -7.68 -2.45
C VAL A 41 3.73 -6.32 -2.89
N VAL A 42 2.88 -5.69 -2.07
CA VAL A 42 2.55 -4.27 -2.17
C VAL A 42 3.54 -3.41 -1.37
N ALA A 43 3.78 -2.21 -1.86
CA ALA A 43 4.60 -1.20 -1.20
C ALA A 43 4.09 0.21 -1.52
N VAL A 44 4.37 1.16 -0.64
CA VAL A 44 4.03 2.58 -0.81
C VAL A 44 5.30 3.40 -0.66
N ALA A 45 5.66 4.16 -1.70
CA ALA A 45 6.76 5.11 -1.64
C ALA A 45 6.22 6.52 -1.39
N VAL A 46 6.71 7.18 -0.34
CA VAL A 46 6.32 8.52 0.07
C VAL A 46 7.50 9.46 -0.14
N ALA A 47 7.27 10.58 -0.83
CA ALA A 47 8.26 11.60 -1.08
C ALA A 47 8.73 12.28 0.21
N GLU A 48 9.91 12.88 0.16
CA GLU A 48 10.50 13.58 1.30
C GLU A 48 9.57 14.62 1.92
N SER A 49 8.87 15.39 1.10
CA SER A 49 7.95 16.45 1.55
C SER A 49 6.78 15.95 2.40
N LEU A 50 6.47 14.64 2.35
CA LEU A 50 5.33 14.04 3.02
C LEU A 50 5.72 12.93 4.01
N LYS A 51 7.01 12.59 4.13
CA LYS A 51 7.42 11.45 4.97
C LYS A 51 7.13 11.68 6.46
N ASP A 52 7.15 12.95 6.89
CA ASP A 52 6.91 13.35 8.29
C ASP A 52 5.41 13.48 8.62
N THR A 53 4.53 13.47 7.61
CA THR A 53 3.07 13.43 7.85
C THR A 53 2.55 12.01 8.03
N VAL A 54 3.37 10.98 7.77
CA VAL A 54 2.96 9.58 7.94
C VAL A 54 2.76 9.28 9.43
N SER A 55 1.52 9.02 9.82
CA SER A 55 1.11 8.77 11.21
C SER A 55 0.85 7.28 11.48
N ALA A 56 0.47 6.51 10.46
CA ALA A 56 0.16 5.09 10.60
C ALA A 56 0.57 4.28 9.37
N VAL A 57 0.95 3.01 9.59
CA VAL A 57 1.23 2.05 8.50
C VAL A 57 0.55 0.72 8.83
N SER A 58 -0.48 0.37 8.07
CA SER A 58 -1.26 -0.85 8.24
C SER A 58 -0.86 -1.88 7.19
N ARG A 59 -0.26 -2.98 7.64
CA ARG A 59 0.23 -4.09 6.79
C ARG A 59 -0.71 -5.29 6.89
N ILE A 60 -1.86 -5.18 6.23
CA ILE A 60 -2.99 -6.12 6.39
C ILE A 60 -2.66 -7.49 5.78
N SER A 61 -2.09 -7.50 4.59
CA SER A 61 -1.62 -8.74 3.94
C SER A 61 -0.47 -8.45 2.99
N SER A 62 0.11 -9.49 2.37
CA SER A 62 1.10 -9.32 1.30
C SER A 62 0.54 -8.59 0.06
N ARG A 63 -0.79 -8.48 -0.04
CA ARG A 63 -1.53 -7.84 -1.14
C ARG A 63 -2.25 -6.55 -0.76
N ILE A 64 -2.33 -6.19 0.53
CA ILE A 64 -3.05 -5.01 1.00
C ILE A 64 -2.19 -4.30 2.05
N MET A 65 -1.89 -3.03 1.78
CA MET A 65 -1.19 -2.12 2.69
C MET A 65 -1.86 -0.76 2.65
N ALA A 66 -2.00 -0.11 3.80
CA ALA A 66 -2.40 1.28 3.88
C ALA A 66 -1.36 2.12 4.61
N VAL A 67 -1.18 3.36 4.16
CA VAL A 67 -0.38 4.38 4.82
C VAL A 67 -1.32 5.53 5.18
N GLY A 68 -1.44 5.79 6.48
CA GLY A 68 -2.19 6.91 7.04
C GLY A 68 -1.29 8.12 7.19
N MET A 69 -1.81 9.29 6.81
CA MET A 69 -1.07 10.55 6.81
C MET A 69 -1.92 11.63 7.46
N ASP A 70 -1.35 12.28 8.47
CA ASP A 70 -1.95 13.41 9.16
C ASP A 70 -1.42 14.70 8.54
N THR A 71 -2.26 15.35 7.75
CA THR A 71 -1.94 16.66 7.19
C THR A 71 -2.53 17.74 8.08
N LYS A 72 -2.09 18.99 7.90
CA LYS A 72 -2.61 20.12 8.70
C LYS A 72 -4.13 20.36 8.52
N GLU A 73 -4.70 19.84 7.45
CA GLU A 73 -6.09 20.08 7.04
C GLU A 73 -6.99 18.87 7.30
N GLU A 74 -6.49 17.66 7.05
CA GLU A 74 -7.24 16.41 7.26
C GLU A 74 -6.32 15.18 7.39
N TYR A 75 -6.87 14.12 7.97
CA TYR A 75 -6.28 12.78 7.88
C TYR A 75 -6.65 12.14 6.54
N CYS A 76 -5.66 11.65 5.82
CA CYS A 76 -5.87 10.87 4.59
C CYS A 76 -5.22 9.50 4.68
N SER A 77 -5.78 8.52 3.96
CA SER A 77 -5.13 7.22 3.81
C SER A 77 -4.92 6.86 2.35
N ILE A 78 -3.78 6.21 2.10
CA ILE A 78 -3.42 5.69 0.80
C ILE A 78 -3.32 4.18 0.92
N THR A 79 -4.23 3.49 0.24
CA THR A 79 -4.32 2.03 0.28
C THR A 79 -3.79 1.45 -1.04
N SER A 80 -2.69 0.71 -0.93
CA SER A 80 -2.10 -0.08 -2.00
C SER A 80 -2.63 -1.50 -1.97
N VAL A 81 -3.18 -1.94 -3.11
CA VAL A 81 -3.88 -3.22 -3.23
C VAL A 81 -3.38 -3.96 -4.46
N TYR A 82 -3.17 -5.27 -4.37
CA TYR A 82 -2.88 -6.16 -5.50
C TYR A 82 -3.92 -7.28 -5.56
N VAL A 83 -4.75 -7.29 -6.61
CA VAL A 83 -5.88 -8.22 -6.73
C VAL A 83 -5.36 -9.65 -6.98
N PRO A 84 -6.00 -10.68 -6.41
CA PRO A 84 -5.74 -12.07 -6.78
C PRO A 84 -5.81 -12.31 -8.29
N GLN A 85 -4.90 -13.11 -8.83
CA GLN A 85 -4.91 -13.50 -10.26
C GLN A 85 -6.02 -14.52 -10.56
N ALA A 86 -6.47 -14.56 -11.82
CA ALA A 86 -7.39 -15.58 -12.30
C ALA A 86 -6.83 -16.99 -12.06
N GLY A 87 -7.61 -17.86 -11.40
CA GLY A 87 -7.19 -19.20 -10.97
C GLY A 87 -6.76 -19.31 -9.50
N CYS A 88 -6.81 -18.22 -8.74
CA CYS A 88 -6.77 -18.24 -7.28
C CYS A 88 -7.97 -19.02 -6.71
N SER A 89 -7.83 -19.64 -5.54
CA SER A 89 -8.98 -20.31 -4.91
C SER A 89 -10.04 -19.29 -4.48
N GLU A 90 -11.32 -19.66 -4.58
CA GLU A 90 -12.46 -18.84 -4.11
C GLU A 90 -12.26 -18.39 -2.65
N ARG A 91 -11.74 -19.28 -1.80
CA ARG A 91 -11.40 -18.97 -0.41
C ARG A 91 -10.34 -17.87 -0.26
N GLU A 92 -9.37 -17.79 -1.16
CA GLU A 92 -8.35 -16.75 -1.14
C GLU A 92 -8.88 -15.42 -1.70
N GLU A 93 -9.80 -15.49 -2.67
CA GLU A 93 -10.52 -14.34 -3.22
C GLU A 93 -11.44 -13.71 -2.16
N ASP A 94 -12.28 -14.51 -1.50
CA ASP A 94 -13.17 -14.06 -0.44
C ASP A 94 -12.40 -13.41 0.71
N LYS A 95 -11.35 -14.07 1.18
CA LYS A 95 -10.48 -13.53 2.25
C LYS A 95 -9.88 -12.19 1.86
N PHE A 96 -9.49 -12.04 0.60
CA PHE A 96 -8.94 -10.79 0.11
C PHE A 96 -9.99 -9.68 0.13
N TYR A 97 -11.21 -9.93 -0.38
CA TYR A 97 -12.27 -8.93 -0.41
C TYR A 97 -12.76 -8.54 0.99
N VAL A 98 -12.88 -9.50 1.92
CA VAL A 98 -13.17 -9.20 3.33
C VAL A 98 -12.09 -8.32 3.95
N SER A 99 -10.81 -8.66 3.73
CA SER A 99 -9.69 -7.87 4.26
C SER A 99 -9.64 -6.46 3.67
N LEU A 100 -10.01 -6.30 2.39
CA LEU A 100 -10.06 -5.01 1.71
C LEU A 100 -11.21 -4.15 2.25
N ASP A 101 -12.37 -4.75 2.44
CA ASP A 101 -13.56 -4.10 2.98
C ASP A 101 -13.33 -3.62 4.42
N ASP A 102 -12.69 -4.46 5.26
CA ASP A 102 -12.25 -4.07 6.61
C ASP A 102 -11.23 -2.92 6.58
N ALA A 103 -10.29 -2.94 5.63
CA ALA A 103 -9.33 -1.87 5.45
C ALA A 103 -10.02 -0.53 5.14
N ILE A 104 -10.98 -0.55 4.22
CA ILE A 104 -11.75 0.63 3.81
C ILE A 104 -12.56 1.18 4.99
N ARG A 105 -13.22 0.30 5.75
CA ARG A 105 -14.01 0.70 6.93
C ARG A 105 -13.16 1.23 8.08
N SER A 106 -11.93 0.75 8.21
CA SER A 106 -11.02 1.18 9.28
C SER A 106 -10.53 2.62 9.13
N VAL A 107 -10.69 3.23 7.94
CA VAL A 107 -10.22 4.59 7.70
C VAL A 107 -11.34 5.60 7.92
N SER A 108 -11.08 6.57 8.79
CA SER A 108 -11.86 7.79 8.92
C SER A 108 -11.19 8.89 8.09
N GLY A 109 -11.88 9.51 7.11
CA GLY A 109 -11.34 10.60 6.28
C GLY A 109 -11.33 10.30 4.77
N THR A 110 -10.52 11.05 4.02
CA THR A 110 -10.41 10.92 2.54
C THR A 110 -9.53 9.72 2.15
N ASN A 111 -10.07 8.83 1.31
CA ASN A 111 -9.42 7.58 0.91
C ASN A 111 -9.02 7.59 -0.57
N SER A 112 -7.74 7.35 -0.84
CA SER A 112 -7.22 7.13 -2.19
C SER A 112 -6.72 5.69 -2.35
N HIS A 113 -7.27 4.98 -3.34
CA HIS A 113 -6.93 3.58 -3.61
C HIS A 113 -6.09 3.50 -4.88
N GLY A 114 -4.93 2.86 -4.81
CA GLY A 114 -4.02 2.70 -5.94
C GLY A 114 -3.56 1.26 -6.10
N GLY A 115 -3.79 0.68 -7.29
CA GLY A 115 -3.36 -0.67 -7.59
C GLY A 115 -3.71 -1.09 -9.01
N ASP A 116 -2.93 -2.02 -9.55
CA ASP A 116 -3.27 -2.79 -10.74
C ASP A 116 -4.46 -3.72 -10.47
N LEU A 117 -5.52 -3.48 -11.22
CA LEU A 117 -6.74 -4.28 -11.27
C LEU A 117 -6.70 -5.11 -12.56
N ASN A 118 -5.69 -5.96 -12.72
CA ASN A 118 -5.61 -6.94 -13.82
C ASN A 118 -6.72 -8.00 -13.67
N ARG A 119 -7.97 -7.58 -13.91
CA ARG A 119 -9.09 -8.47 -14.20
C ARG A 119 -9.07 -8.68 -15.72
N HIS A 120 -8.77 -9.90 -16.15
CA HIS A 120 -9.05 -10.34 -17.52
C HIS A 120 -10.45 -10.94 -17.57
#